data_AF-W2PHP8-F1
#
_entry.id   AF-W2PHP8-F1
#
_cell.length_a   1.000
_cell.length_b   1.000
_cell.length_c   1.000
_cell.angle_alpha   90.00
_cell.angle_beta   90.00
_cell.angle_gamma   90.00
#
_symmetry.space_group_name_H-M   'P 1'
#
loop_
_entity.id
_entity.type
_entity.pdbx_description
1 polymer ?
#
loop_
_entity_poly.entity_id
_entity_poly.type
_entity_poly.pdbx_seq_one_letter_code
_entity_poly.pdbx_strand_id
1 'polypeptide(L)'
;MRRTAVAAALTRYPVSAMLKEGRLHRRSTRIKPALTTENKHMRVEHVLSYIDDATHNFEPMENVIHIDEKWFNQDKNTRTYMLLEGELPPQRDRKSKNFIPKFKKPCTGIKHSCNHSQPEEVL
;
A
#
# COMPACT_ATOMS: atom_id res chain seq x y z
N MET A 1 -17.54 4.53 -8.75
CA MET A 1 -19.00 4.69 -8.75
C MET A 1 -19.45 5.62 -7.65
N ARG A 2 -19.66 5.16 -6.40
CA ARG A 2 -20.25 6.01 -5.33
C ARG A 2 -19.45 7.27 -5.02
N ARG A 3 -18.12 7.18 -4.87
CA ARG A 3 -17.27 8.36 -4.62
C ARG A 3 -17.37 9.42 -5.72
N THR A 4 -17.27 9.00 -6.98
CA THR A 4 -17.37 9.89 -8.14
C THR A 4 -18.75 10.51 -8.26
N ALA A 5 -19.80 9.71 -8.04
CA ALA A 5 -21.18 10.18 -8.02
C ALA A 5 -21.38 11.27 -6.96
N VAL A 6 -20.91 11.03 -5.72
CA VAL A 6 -20.95 12.02 -4.64
C VAL A 6 -20.16 13.28 -5.00
N ALA A 7 -18.95 13.15 -5.54
CA ALA A 7 -18.12 14.30 -5.93
C ALA A 7 -18.74 15.13 -7.07
N ALA A 8 -19.45 14.48 -8.00
CA ALA A 8 -20.17 15.13 -9.09
C ALA A 8 -21.60 15.57 -8.70
N ALA A 9 -22.02 15.34 -7.45
CA ALA A 9 -23.41 15.52 -6.99
C ALA A 9 -24.47 14.79 -7.85
N LEU A 10 -24.08 13.64 -8.43
CA LEU A 10 -24.94 12.79 -9.25
C LEU A 10 -25.37 11.54 -8.49
N THR A 11 -26.43 10.89 -8.98
CA THR A 11 -26.74 9.52 -8.57
C THR A 11 -25.72 8.54 -9.17
N ARG A 12 -25.68 7.30 -8.66
CA ARG A 12 -24.74 6.27 -9.16
C ARG A 12 -25.03 5.84 -10.60
N TYR A 13 -26.27 5.98 -11.05
CA TYR A 13 -26.76 5.49 -12.33
C TYR A 13 -26.02 6.10 -13.54
N PRO A 14 -25.95 7.44 -13.71
CA PRO A 14 -25.25 8.05 -14.85
C PRO A 14 -23.77 7.71 -14.90
N VAL A 15 -23.09 7.65 -13.75
CA VAL A 15 -21.67 7.22 -13.68
C VAL A 15 -21.52 5.77 -14.18
N SER A 16 -22.49 4.91 -13.89
CA SER A 16 -22.49 3.52 -14.37
C SER A 16 -22.79 3.38 -15.85
N ALA A 17 -23.75 4.16 -16.36
CA ALA A 17 -24.08 4.21 -17.77
C ALA A 17 -22.88 4.69 -18.60
N MET A 18 -22.26 5.81 -18.21
CA MET A 18 -21.07 6.36 -18.89
C MET A 18 -19.86 5.42 -18.89
N LEU A 19 -19.69 4.61 -17.83
CA LEU A 19 -18.66 3.57 -17.78
C LEU A 19 -18.94 2.42 -18.75
N LYS A 20 -20.22 2.05 -18.93
CA LYS A 20 -20.64 1.00 -19.86
C LYS A 20 -20.57 1.47 -21.32
N GLU A 21 -20.94 2.73 -21.56
CA GLU A 21 -20.84 3.41 -22.86
C GLU A 21 -19.40 3.73 -23.27
N GLY A 22 -18.43 3.59 -22.35
CA GLY A 22 -17.03 3.88 -22.61
C GLY A 22 -16.65 5.36 -22.53
N ARG A 23 -17.58 6.26 -22.23
CA ARG A 23 -17.34 7.71 -22.08
C ARG A 23 -16.57 8.08 -20.81
N LEU A 24 -16.56 7.18 -19.83
CA LEU A 24 -15.86 7.33 -18.56
C LEU A 24 -14.89 6.16 -18.35
N HIS A 25 -13.62 6.47 -18.09
CA HIS A 25 -12.57 5.47 -17.93
C HIS A 25 -12.00 5.46 -16.51
N ARG A 26 -11.63 4.27 -16.03
CA ARG A 26 -10.83 4.13 -14.80
C ARG A 26 -9.35 4.09 -15.17
N ARG A 27 -8.58 5.06 -14.71
CA ARG A 27 -7.11 5.08 -14.84
C ARG A 27 -6.46 5.08 -13.47
N SER A 28 -5.51 4.18 -13.25
CA SER A 28 -4.74 4.12 -12.01
C SER A 28 -3.36 4.72 -12.19
N THR A 29 -3.00 5.68 -11.34
CA THR A 29 -1.62 6.18 -11.26
C THR A 29 -0.96 5.63 -10.00
N ARG A 30 0.25 5.09 -10.16
CA ARG A 30 1.09 4.58 -9.06
C ARG A 30 2.38 5.37 -9.03
N ILE A 31 2.80 5.81 -7.84
CA ILE A 31 4.15 6.35 -7.66
C ILE A 31 5.15 5.22 -7.85
N LYS A 32 5.92 5.29 -8.94
CA LYS A 32 7.01 4.36 -9.20
C LYS A 32 8.25 4.90 -8.50
N PRO A 33 8.84 4.17 -7.53
CA PRO A 33 10.09 4.61 -6.94
C PRO A 33 11.19 4.57 -8.01
N ALA A 34 11.88 5.69 -8.21
CA ALA A 34 13.10 5.70 -8.99
C ALA A 34 14.20 4.98 -8.20
N LEU A 35 14.47 3.73 -8.56
CA LEU A 35 15.63 2.99 -8.06
C LEU A 35 16.81 3.25 -8.99
N THR A 36 17.91 3.74 -8.44
CA THR A 36 19.20 3.76 -9.15
C THR A 36 19.64 2.32 -9.44
N THR A 37 20.52 2.14 -10.43
CA THR A 37 21.15 0.84 -10.71
C THR A 37 21.84 0.29 -9.45
N GLU A 38 22.58 1.14 -8.74
CA GLU A 38 23.23 0.80 -7.48
C GLU A 38 22.26 0.25 -6.42
N ASN A 39 21.12 0.93 -6.20
CA ASN A 39 20.11 0.47 -5.25
C ASN A 39 19.48 -0.87 -5.65
N LYS A 40 19.54 -1.26 -6.92
CA LYS A 40 19.10 -2.59 -7.36
C LYS A 40 20.16 -3.65 -7.05
N HIS A 41 21.42 -3.36 -7.34
CA HIS A 41 22.54 -4.25 -7.04
C HIS A 41 22.64 -4.57 -5.55
N MET A 42 22.67 -3.55 -4.68
CA MET A 42 22.72 -3.76 -3.22
C MET A 42 21.57 -4.63 -2.70
N ARG A 43 20.38 -4.51 -3.30
CA ARG A 43 19.23 -5.33 -2.89
C ARG A 43 19.36 -6.79 -3.32
N VAL A 44 19.98 -7.06 -4.46
CA VAL A 44 20.25 -8.42 -4.92
C VAL A 44 21.34 -9.04 -4.05
N GLU A 45 22.44 -8.34 -3.83
CA GLU A 45 23.54 -8.80 -2.97
C GLU A 45 23.06 -9.10 -1.53
N HIS A 46 22.22 -8.22 -0.97
CA HIS A 46 21.64 -8.45 0.35
C HIS A 46 20.74 -9.70 0.40
N VAL A 47 20.02 -10.04 -0.67
CA VAL A 47 19.21 -11.26 -0.69
C VAL A 47 20.09 -12.50 -0.85
N LEU A 48 21.13 -12.41 -1.69
CA LEU A 48 22.08 -13.50 -1.90
C LEU A 48 22.82 -13.87 -0.61
N SER A 49 23.10 -12.91 0.28
CA SER A 49 23.76 -13.22 1.56
C SER A 49 22.93 -14.08 2.52
N TYR A 50 21.64 -14.28 2.27
CA TYR A 50 20.79 -15.17 3.07
C TYR A 50 20.54 -16.52 2.41
N ILE A 51 21.12 -16.77 1.24
CA ILE A 51 20.97 -18.01 0.50
C ILE A 51 22.27 -18.80 0.69
N ASP A 52 22.13 -20.06 1.11
CA ASP A 52 23.27 -20.99 1.12
C ASP A 52 23.58 -21.45 -0.31
N ASP A 53 24.80 -21.20 -0.77
CA ASP A 53 25.26 -21.54 -2.12
C ASP A 53 25.20 -23.05 -2.42
N ALA A 54 25.33 -23.89 -1.40
CA ALA A 54 25.33 -25.35 -1.59
C ALA A 54 23.91 -25.89 -1.76
N THR A 55 23.00 -25.53 -0.85
CA THR A 55 21.63 -26.07 -0.83
C THR A 55 20.61 -25.21 -1.57
N HIS A 56 20.98 -23.97 -1.92
CA HIS A 56 20.10 -22.94 -2.49
C HIS A 56 18.87 -22.64 -1.61
N ASN A 57 18.96 -22.94 -0.31
CA ASN A 57 17.93 -22.65 0.66
C ASN A 57 18.22 -21.33 1.38
N PHE A 58 17.16 -20.68 1.86
CA PHE A 58 17.31 -19.54 2.75
C PHE A 58 17.73 -19.99 4.15
N GLU A 59 18.64 -19.26 4.76
CA GLU A 59 18.99 -19.45 6.16
C GLU A 59 17.77 -19.22 7.07
N PRO A 60 17.54 -20.05 8.10
CA PRO A 60 16.43 -19.90 9.02
C PRO A 60 16.57 -18.61 9.84
N MET A 61 15.66 -17.65 9.64
CA MET A 61 15.62 -16.36 10.33
C MET A 61 14.99 -16.43 11.73
N GLU A 62 15.04 -17.58 12.40
CA GLU A 62 14.36 -17.81 13.70
C GLU A 62 14.90 -16.93 14.83
N ASN A 63 16.16 -16.51 14.74
CA ASN A 63 16.81 -15.64 15.70
C ASN A 63 16.80 -14.15 15.30
N VAL A 64 16.02 -13.76 14.28
CA VAL A 64 15.95 -12.39 13.77
C VAL A 64 14.67 -11.71 14.22
N ILE A 65 14.80 -10.68 15.06
CA ILE A 65 13.67 -9.84 15.47
C ILE A 65 13.56 -8.64 14.53
N HIS A 66 12.52 -8.62 13.69
CA HIS A 66 12.24 -7.48 12.81
C HIS A 66 11.43 -6.41 13.54
N ILE A 67 12.05 -5.27 13.83
CA ILE A 67 11.37 -4.08 14.37
C ILE A 67 11.14 -3.11 13.22
N ASP A 68 9.86 -2.84 12.91
CA ASP A 68 9.49 -1.83 11.90
C ASP A 68 8.66 -0.72 12.53
N GLU A 69 9.06 0.52 12.28
CA GLU A 69 8.27 1.67 12.66
C GLU A 69 7.28 2.02 11.54
N LYS A 70 5.99 1.92 11.87
CA LYS A 70 4.94 2.17 10.89
C LYS A 70 4.55 3.64 10.82
N TRP A 71 4.95 4.28 9.73
CA TRP A 71 4.52 5.63 9.35
C TRP A 71 3.26 5.62 8.48
N PHE A 72 2.30 6.51 8.75
CA PHE A 72 1.14 6.71 7.89
C PHE A 72 1.45 7.78 6.85
N ASN A 73 1.26 7.44 5.57
CA ASN A 73 1.45 8.39 4.48
C ASN A 73 0.20 9.28 4.36
N GLN A 74 0.39 10.59 4.23
CA GLN A 74 -0.69 11.55 3.96
C GLN A 74 -1.43 11.21 2.65
N ASP A 75 -0.72 10.65 1.69
CA ASP A 75 -1.25 10.25 0.39
C ASP A 75 -1.06 8.75 0.11
N LYS A 76 -1.93 8.18 -0.72
CA LYS A 76 -1.87 6.79 -1.16
C LYS A 76 -0.84 6.61 -2.28
N ASN A 77 -0.17 5.47 -2.26
CA ASN A 77 0.79 5.10 -3.30
C ASN A 77 0.13 5.00 -4.69
N THR A 78 -1.06 4.39 -4.73
CA THR A 78 -1.88 4.23 -5.93
C THR A 78 -3.20 4.98 -5.77
N ARG A 79 -3.58 5.73 -6.80
CA ARG A 79 -4.89 6.39 -6.90
C ARG A 79 -5.57 5.96 -8.20
N THR A 80 -6.88 5.76 -8.15
CA THR A 80 -7.71 5.49 -9.32
C THR A 80 -8.58 6.70 -9.58
N TYR A 81 -8.47 7.26 -10.78
CA TYR A 81 -9.27 8.38 -11.27
C TYR A 81 -10.35 7.85 -12.21
N MET A 82 -11.51 8.50 -12.18
CA MET A 82 -12.54 8.34 -13.20
C MET A 82 -12.42 9.56 -14.12
N LEU A 83 -11.98 9.32 -15.35
CA LEU A 83 -11.64 10.35 -16.33
C LEU A 83 -12.61 10.30 -17.50
N LEU A 84 -13.02 11.46 -17.97
CA LEU A 84 -13.79 11.56 -19.21
C LEU A 84 -12.89 11.21 -20.41
N GLU A 85 -13.53 10.94 -21.53
CA GLU A 85 -12.83 10.70 -22.80
C GLU A 85 -11.93 11.91 -23.15
N GLY A 86 -10.67 11.64 -23.49
CA GLY A 86 -9.66 12.67 -23.76
C GLY A 86 -9.02 13.33 -22.54
N GLU A 87 -9.52 13.11 -21.32
CA GLU A 87 -8.96 13.70 -20.11
C GLU A 87 -7.72 12.92 -19.63
N LEU A 88 -6.63 13.64 -19.36
CA LEU A 88 -5.41 13.07 -18.79
C LEU A 88 -5.54 12.97 -17.27
N PRO A 89 -5.05 11.88 -16.64
CA PRO A 89 -4.99 11.81 -15.19
C PRO A 89 -4.12 12.94 -14.63
N PRO A 90 -4.45 13.50 -13.45
CA PRO A 90 -3.59 14.47 -12.80
C PRO A 90 -2.17 13.94 -12.64
N GLN A 91 -1.19 14.72 -13.10
CA GLN A 91 0.21 14.40 -12.94
C GLN A 91 0.57 14.39 -11.45
N ARG A 92 1.33 13.38 -11.02
CA ARG A 92 1.78 13.23 -9.63
C ARG A 92 3.30 13.24 -9.61
N ASP A 93 3.87 14.43 -9.46
CA ASP A 93 5.32 14.60 -9.41
C ASP A 93 5.85 14.25 -8.01
N ARG A 94 6.21 12.98 -7.83
CA ARG A 94 6.96 12.52 -6.65
C ARG A 94 8.01 11.48 -7.06
N LYS A 95 9.25 11.68 -6.58
CA LYS A 95 10.38 10.77 -6.84
C LYS A 95 10.12 9.33 -6.35
N SER A 96 9.45 9.18 -5.20
CA SER A 96 9.03 7.89 -4.66
C SER A 96 7.97 8.06 -3.56
N LYS A 97 7.38 6.94 -3.09
CA LYS A 97 6.46 6.92 -1.93
C LYS A 97 7.11 7.52 -0.68
N ASN A 98 8.43 7.47 -0.55
CA ASN A 98 9.15 7.94 0.64
C ASN A 98 9.08 9.46 0.81
N PHE A 99 8.88 10.20 -0.28
CA PHE A 99 8.73 11.65 -0.24
C PHE A 99 7.32 12.11 0.13
N ILE A 100 6.34 11.20 0.21
CA ILE A 100 4.99 11.52 0.70
C ILE A 100 5.11 11.94 2.17
N PRO A 101 4.57 13.11 2.58
CA PRO A 101 4.57 13.51 3.98
C PRO A 101 3.96 12.40 4.84
N LYS A 102 4.65 12.11 5.95
CA LYS A 102 4.26 11.04 6.85
C LYS A 102 3.94 11.64 8.20
N PHE A 103 2.98 11.04 8.87
CA PHE A 103 2.72 11.31 10.27
C PHE A 103 2.78 9.99 11.04
N LYS A 104 3.40 10.01 12.22
CA LYS A 104 3.21 8.94 13.19
C LYS A 104 1.86 9.17 13.84
N LYS A 105 1.02 8.14 13.91
CA LYS A 105 -0.05 8.16 14.91
C LYS A 105 0.57 7.65 16.21
N PRO A 106 0.57 8.43 17.30
CA PRO A 106 0.86 7.85 18.61
C PRO A 106 -0.19 6.75 18.85
N CYS A 107 0.28 5.57 19.25
CA CYS A 107 -0.59 4.47 19.67
C CYS A 107 -1.19 4.84 21.04
N THR A 108 -2.12 5.77 21.10
CA THR A 108 -2.96 5.95 22.30
C THR A 108 -4.06 4.90 22.28
N GLY A 109 -3.68 3.73 22.77
CA GLY A 109 -4.54 2.58 22.96
C GLY A 109 -3.73 1.46 23.56
N ILE A 110 -3.72 1.37 24.89
CA ILE A 110 -3.31 0.16 25.60
C ILE A 110 -4.30 -0.92 25.13
N LYS A 111 -3.88 -1.75 24.17
CA LYS A 111 -4.54 -3.02 23.95
C LYS A 111 -4.19 -3.87 25.16
N HIS A 112 -5.05 -3.87 26.17
CA HIS A 112 -5.11 -5.02 27.06
C HIS A 112 -5.41 -6.20 26.13
N SER A 113 -4.50 -7.16 26.04
CA SER A 113 -4.84 -8.47 25.51
C SER A 113 -6.01 -8.96 26.37
N CYS A 114 -7.20 -9.02 25.78
CA CYS A 114 -8.25 -9.87 26.28
C CYS A 114 -7.69 -11.30 26.22
N ASN A 115 -7.16 -11.78 27.35
CA ASN A 115 -6.92 -13.20 27.53
C ASN A 115 -8.29 -13.87 27.50
N HIS A 116 -8.55 -14.65 26.46
CA HIS A 116 -9.64 -15.60 26.43
C HIS A 116 -9.00 -16.98 26.61
N SER A 117 -8.87 -17.39 27.87
CA SER A 117 -8.58 -18.77 28.28
C SER A 117 -9.43 -19.05 29.51
N GLN A 118 -10.19 -20.14 29.43
CA GLN A 118 -11.37 -20.53 30.21
C GLN A 118 -11.11 -20.74 31.71
N PRO A 119 -12.17 -20.74 32.56
CA PRO A 119 -12.06 -21.15 33.96
C PRO A 119 -11.86 -22.67 34.05
N GLU A 120 -10.85 -23.12 34.78
CA GLU A 120 -10.78 -24.50 35.27
C GLU A 120 -11.77 -24.68 36.43
N GLU A 121 -12.62 -25.68 36.30
CA GLU A 121 -13.56 -26.15 37.30
C GLU A 121 -12.85 -26.90 38.43
N VAL A 122 -13.44 -26.78 39.60
CA VAL A 122 -13.06 -27.29 40.92
C VAL A 122 -13.04 -28.83 40.96
N LEU A 123 -12.04 -29.38 41.65
CA LEU A 123 -12.22 -30.47 42.61
C LEU A 123 -11.61 -30.05 43.96
#